data_AF-A0A973GFB8-F1
#
_entry.id   AF-A0A973GFB8-F1
#
_cell.length_a   1.000
_cell.length_b   1.000
_cell.length_c   1.000
_cell.angle_alpha   90.00
_cell.angle_beta   90.00
_cell.angle_gamma   90.00
#
_symmetry.space_group_name_H-M   'P 1'
#
loop_
_entity.id
_entity.type
_entity.pdbx_description
1 polymer ?
#
loop_
_entity_poly.entity_id
_entity_poly.type
_entity_poly.pdbx_seq_one_letter_code
_entity_poly.pdbx_strand_id
1 'polypeptide(L)'
;MPGLAGSFNAAQSIAEASARIFALTSSRDVGTRGPRRSLLALADSLGIEVDSNAVNAIVGWQIAEALNTDWREGRDYVDYQVTLYGMNTLLWAASANLAMLAAARTVSSNAALEQALRAMPWFLPARSKQEAVDRLCDLSGVDRYELGPGGKEYISTFPAVAARFAPHLMGTRRTKHQWAEALADEF
;
A
#
# COMPACT_ATOMS: atom_id res chain seq x y z
N MET A 1 8.79 -7.61 -19.18
CA MET A 1 9.00 -8.09 -17.79
C MET A 1 7.63 -8.44 -17.20
N PRO A 2 7.21 -9.71 -17.19
CA PRO A 2 5.96 -10.12 -16.54
C PRO A 2 6.29 -10.75 -15.18
N GLY A 3 6.00 -10.07 -14.08
CA GLY A 3 6.43 -10.60 -12.79
C GLY A 3 5.98 -9.89 -11.53
N LEU A 4 4.85 -9.17 -11.52
CA LEU A 4 4.15 -8.74 -10.28
C LEU A 4 2.62 -8.61 -10.51
N ALA A 5 2.03 -9.36 -11.44
CA ALA A 5 0.58 -9.45 -11.60
C ALA A 5 -0.06 -10.39 -10.55
N GLY A 6 0.42 -10.34 -9.32
CA GLY A 6 -0.08 -11.11 -8.18
C GLY A 6 -1.34 -10.45 -7.61
N SER A 7 -2.50 -10.83 -8.14
CA SER A 7 -3.87 -10.58 -7.64
C SER A 7 -4.13 -9.22 -6.97
N PHE A 8 -4.37 -8.17 -7.77
CA PHE A 8 -5.14 -7.03 -7.28
C PHE A 8 -6.51 -7.50 -6.80
N ASN A 9 -6.78 -7.39 -5.50
CA ASN A 9 -8.08 -7.74 -4.93
C ASN A 9 -9.07 -6.60 -5.26
N ALA A 10 -9.81 -6.74 -6.36
CA ALA A 10 -10.80 -5.74 -6.77
C ALA A 10 -11.91 -5.58 -5.70
N ALA A 11 -12.28 -4.33 -5.43
CA ALA A 11 -13.46 -4.04 -4.62
C ALA A 11 -14.73 -4.54 -5.31
N GLN A 12 -15.65 -5.07 -4.53
CA GLN A 12 -16.92 -5.65 -4.98
C GLN A 12 -18.06 -4.62 -5.02
N SER A 13 -17.83 -3.42 -4.50
CA SER A 13 -18.81 -2.32 -4.52
C SER A 13 -18.14 -0.94 -4.54
N ILE A 14 -18.88 0.09 -4.97
CA ILE A 14 -18.41 1.50 -4.95
C ILE A 14 -18.08 1.96 -3.52
N ALA A 15 -18.87 1.52 -2.55
CA ALA A 15 -18.66 1.87 -1.14
C ALA A 15 -17.35 1.27 -0.62
N GLU A 16 -17.10 -0.01 -0.92
CA GLU A 16 -15.86 -0.67 -0.58
C GLU A 16 -14.65 -0.03 -1.29
N ALA A 17 -14.77 0.25 -2.58
CA ALA A 17 -13.70 0.91 -3.34
C ALA A 17 -13.38 2.29 -2.75
N SER A 18 -14.40 3.05 -2.36
CA SER A 18 -14.24 4.36 -1.71
C SER A 18 -13.57 4.25 -0.36
N ALA A 19 -13.96 3.28 0.48
CA ALA A 19 -13.34 3.04 1.79
C ALA A 19 -11.86 2.65 1.64
N ARG A 20 -11.54 1.82 0.65
CA ARG A 20 -10.15 1.43 0.33
C ARG A 20 -9.34 2.63 -0.17
N ILE A 21 -9.90 3.45 -1.06
CA ILE A 21 -9.26 4.70 -1.48
C ILE A 21 -9.00 5.61 -0.28
N PHE A 22 -9.97 5.79 0.64
CA PHE A 22 -9.73 6.56 1.86
C PHE A 22 -8.62 5.96 2.72
N ALA A 23 -8.52 4.65 2.82
CA ALA A 23 -7.42 3.98 3.52
C ALA A 23 -6.06 4.22 2.86
N LEU A 24 -6.04 4.55 1.55
CA LEU A 24 -4.86 5.03 0.83
C LEU A 24 -4.61 6.52 1.02
N THR A 25 -5.33 7.21 1.90
CA THR A 25 -5.19 8.66 2.12
C THR A 25 -5.01 8.94 3.61
N SER A 26 -4.59 10.16 3.94
CA SER A 26 -4.59 10.69 5.31
C SER A 26 -5.95 11.26 5.73
N SER A 27 -6.95 11.24 4.83
CA SER A 27 -8.27 11.81 5.06
C SER A 27 -9.17 10.91 5.90
N ARG A 28 -9.98 11.50 6.79
CA ARG A 28 -11.00 10.76 7.56
C ARG A 28 -12.17 10.36 6.65
N ASP A 29 -12.50 9.08 6.63
CA ASP A 29 -13.76 8.58 6.08
C ASP A 29 -14.91 8.97 7.02
N VAL A 30 -15.83 9.80 6.54
CA VAL A 30 -17.03 10.24 7.29
C VAL A 30 -18.31 9.59 6.73
N GLY A 31 -18.18 8.50 5.98
CA GLY A 31 -19.26 7.83 5.28
C GLY A 31 -19.42 8.30 3.83
N THR A 32 -19.97 7.42 2.98
CA THR A 32 -20.01 7.63 1.53
C THR A 32 -21.42 7.97 1.03
N ARG A 33 -21.54 9.09 0.31
CA ARG A 33 -22.67 9.42 -0.57
C ARG A 33 -22.17 9.34 -2.03
N GLY A 34 -21.62 8.19 -2.39
CA GLY A 34 -20.96 7.96 -3.69
C GLY A 34 -19.47 8.31 -3.72
N PRO A 35 -18.83 8.21 -4.91
CA PRO A 35 -17.37 8.21 -5.06
C PRO A 35 -16.70 9.58 -4.99
N ARG A 36 -17.46 10.68 -5.00
CA ARG A 36 -16.89 12.05 -5.12
C ARG A 36 -15.81 12.34 -4.08
N ARG A 37 -16.10 12.04 -2.82
CA ARG A 37 -15.22 12.40 -1.70
C ARG A 37 -13.93 11.57 -1.70
N SER A 38 -14.02 10.29 -2.02
CA SER A 38 -12.86 9.42 -2.11
C SER A 38 -11.96 9.82 -3.28
N LEU A 39 -12.52 10.20 -4.44
CA LEU A 39 -11.74 10.73 -5.57
C LEU A 39 -10.96 12.00 -5.20
N LEU A 40 -11.61 12.96 -4.54
CA LEU A 40 -10.95 14.20 -4.11
C LEU A 40 -9.88 13.95 -3.05
N ALA A 41 -10.16 13.08 -2.07
CA ALA A 41 -9.18 12.69 -1.07
C ALA A 41 -7.97 12.00 -1.69
N LEU A 42 -8.18 11.15 -2.72
CA LEU A 42 -7.11 10.51 -3.45
C LEU A 42 -6.23 11.53 -4.16
N ALA A 43 -6.84 12.44 -4.94
CA ALA A 43 -6.14 13.50 -5.66
C ALA A 43 -5.28 14.36 -4.71
N ASP A 44 -5.88 14.84 -3.63
CA ASP A 44 -5.18 15.63 -2.59
C ASP A 44 -3.99 14.86 -2.00
N SER A 45 -4.20 13.59 -1.62
CA SER A 45 -3.15 12.76 -1.02
C SER A 45 -1.98 12.45 -1.96
N LEU A 46 -2.23 12.48 -3.27
CA LEU A 46 -1.23 12.25 -4.30
C LEU A 46 -0.64 13.56 -4.85
N GLY A 47 -1.13 14.73 -4.39
CA GLY A 47 -0.73 16.03 -4.93
C GLY A 47 -1.16 16.26 -6.37
N ILE A 48 -2.24 15.60 -6.82
CA ILE A 48 -2.79 15.75 -8.18
C ILE A 48 -3.79 16.89 -8.18
N GLU A 49 -3.56 17.90 -9.02
CA GLU A 49 -4.50 18.99 -9.22
C GLU A 49 -5.70 18.51 -10.05
N VAL A 50 -6.91 18.69 -9.51
CA VAL A 50 -8.17 18.30 -10.15
C VAL A 50 -9.19 19.42 -10.07
N ASP A 51 -10.11 19.48 -11.03
CA ASP A 51 -11.23 20.41 -10.96
C ASP A 51 -12.28 19.92 -9.95
N SER A 52 -12.30 20.54 -8.77
CA SER A 52 -13.26 20.20 -7.71
C SER A 52 -14.71 20.54 -8.05
N ASN A 53 -14.97 21.32 -9.10
CA ASN A 53 -16.32 21.63 -9.57
C ASN A 53 -16.78 20.71 -10.71
N ALA A 54 -15.86 19.94 -11.31
CA ALA A 54 -16.19 19.00 -12.36
C ALA A 54 -16.95 17.76 -11.85
N VAL A 55 -17.61 17.09 -12.77
CA VAL A 55 -18.30 15.82 -12.53
C VAL A 55 -17.32 14.68 -12.22
N ASN A 56 -17.80 13.60 -11.59
CA ASN A 56 -16.95 12.49 -11.15
C ASN A 56 -16.16 11.84 -12.30
N ALA A 57 -16.76 11.72 -13.49
CA ALA A 57 -16.09 11.17 -14.66
C ALA A 57 -14.84 11.97 -15.06
N ILE A 58 -14.92 13.31 -15.01
CA ILE A 58 -13.80 14.20 -15.34
C ILE A 58 -12.73 14.16 -14.26
N VAL A 59 -13.10 14.18 -12.98
CA VAL A 59 -12.12 14.05 -11.89
C VAL A 59 -11.44 12.68 -11.91
N GLY A 60 -12.18 11.61 -12.20
CA GLY A 60 -11.62 10.27 -12.38
C GLY A 60 -10.61 10.23 -13.53
N TRP A 61 -10.93 10.86 -14.66
CA TRP A 61 -10.02 10.97 -15.80
C TRP A 61 -8.74 11.76 -15.45
N GLN A 62 -8.83 12.90 -14.77
CA GLN A 62 -7.66 13.69 -14.35
C GLN A 62 -6.72 12.90 -13.45
N ILE A 63 -7.28 12.13 -12.50
CA ILE A 63 -6.48 11.25 -11.64
C ILE A 63 -5.86 10.11 -12.46
N ALA A 64 -6.62 9.50 -13.36
CA ALA A 64 -6.12 8.41 -14.21
C ALA A 64 -4.98 8.85 -15.13
N GLU A 65 -5.10 10.04 -15.73
CA GLU A 65 -4.07 10.66 -16.57
C GLU A 65 -2.79 10.90 -15.76
N ALA A 66 -2.90 11.51 -14.57
CA ALA A 66 -1.77 11.75 -13.69
C ALA A 66 -1.08 10.45 -13.21
N LEU A 67 -1.84 9.36 -13.07
CA LEU A 67 -1.34 8.02 -12.73
C LEU A 67 -0.91 7.21 -13.96
N ASN A 68 -0.98 7.78 -15.16
CA ASN A 68 -0.68 7.11 -16.42
C ASN A 68 -1.42 5.78 -16.62
N THR A 69 -2.71 5.75 -16.27
CA THR A 69 -3.59 4.59 -16.46
C THR A 69 -4.69 4.89 -17.47
N ASP A 70 -5.09 3.86 -18.21
CA ASP A 70 -6.12 3.92 -19.24
C ASP A 70 -7.51 4.16 -18.62
N TRP A 71 -8.27 5.11 -19.19
CA TRP A 71 -9.57 5.55 -18.69
C TRP A 71 -10.58 5.67 -19.84
N ARG A 72 -11.66 4.88 -19.83
CA ARG A 72 -12.54 4.70 -20.98
C ARG A 72 -14.02 4.88 -20.64
N GLU A 73 -14.72 5.58 -21.52
CA GLU A 73 -16.18 5.65 -21.52
C GLU A 73 -16.79 4.25 -21.75
N GLY A 74 -17.90 3.96 -21.07
CA GLY A 74 -18.57 2.66 -21.13
C GLY A 74 -17.90 1.57 -20.29
N ARG A 75 -16.70 1.81 -19.75
CA ARG A 75 -15.98 0.89 -18.84
C ARG A 75 -15.74 1.54 -17.49
N ASP A 76 -14.92 2.59 -17.45
CA ASP A 76 -14.50 3.27 -16.21
C ASP A 76 -15.52 4.32 -15.74
N TYR A 77 -16.25 4.90 -16.69
CA TYR A 77 -17.33 5.82 -16.42
C TYR A 77 -18.47 5.66 -17.45
N VAL A 78 -19.66 6.07 -17.07
CA VAL A 78 -20.84 6.22 -17.95
C VAL A 78 -21.43 7.58 -17.65
N ASP A 79 -21.63 8.39 -18.69
CA ASP A 79 -22.02 9.80 -18.59
C ASP A 79 -21.13 10.56 -17.58
N TYR A 80 -21.72 11.03 -16.48
CA TYR A 80 -21.04 11.80 -15.44
C TYR A 80 -20.61 10.95 -14.24
N GLN A 81 -20.87 9.64 -14.27
CA GLN A 81 -20.69 8.74 -13.14
C GLN A 81 -19.52 7.77 -13.34
N VAL A 82 -18.72 7.59 -12.30
CA VAL A 82 -17.65 6.58 -12.27
C VAL A 82 -18.25 5.22 -11.93
N THR A 83 -17.89 4.20 -12.71
CA THR A 83 -18.35 2.81 -12.47
C THR A 83 -17.50 2.14 -11.39
N LEU A 84 -17.91 0.95 -10.95
CA LEU A 84 -17.07 0.14 -10.05
C LEU A 84 -15.76 -0.24 -10.72
N TYR A 85 -15.77 -0.50 -12.02
CA TYR A 85 -14.55 -0.80 -12.76
C TYR A 85 -13.61 0.41 -12.71
N GLY A 86 -14.10 1.63 -12.99
CA GLY A 86 -13.29 2.84 -12.90
C GLY A 86 -12.74 3.10 -11.50
N MET A 87 -13.54 2.87 -10.45
CA MET A 87 -13.03 2.93 -9.08
C MET A 87 -11.90 1.93 -8.82
N ASN A 88 -12.02 0.71 -9.33
CA ASN A 88 -10.98 -0.31 -9.24
C ASN A 88 -9.75 0.01 -10.09
N THR A 89 -9.91 0.64 -11.26
CA THR A 89 -8.81 1.15 -12.09
C THR A 89 -7.99 2.17 -11.32
N LEU A 90 -8.64 3.16 -10.69
CA LEU A 90 -7.95 4.18 -9.89
C LEU A 90 -7.31 3.60 -8.64
N LEU A 91 -8.01 2.69 -7.94
CA LEU A 91 -7.46 2.02 -6.77
C LEU A 91 -6.21 1.22 -7.12
N TRP A 92 -6.23 0.45 -8.22
CA TRP A 92 -5.09 -0.30 -8.71
C TRP A 92 -3.92 0.63 -9.07
N ALA A 93 -4.18 1.68 -9.85
CA ALA A 93 -3.15 2.60 -10.30
C ALA A 93 -2.50 3.37 -9.12
N ALA A 94 -3.30 3.82 -8.16
CA ALA A 94 -2.80 4.48 -6.95
C ALA A 94 -1.93 3.53 -6.11
N SER A 95 -2.38 2.28 -5.92
CA SER A 95 -1.61 1.25 -5.23
C SER A 95 -0.28 0.95 -5.92
N ALA A 96 -0.28 0.82 -7.25
CA ALA A 96 0.93 0.57 -8.02
C ALA A 96 1.92 1.75 -7.93
N ASN A 97 1.42 2.99 -8.04
CA ASN A 97 2.24 4.19 -7.91
C ASN A 97 2.90 4.29 -6.54
N LEU A 98 2.13 4.06 -5.47
CA LEU A 98 2.66 4.10 -4.11
C LEU A 98 3.69 2.98 -3.85
N ALA A 99 3.44 1.77 -4.35
CA ALA A 99 4.40 0.67 -4.27
C ALA A 99 5.72 1.00 -5.00
N MET A 100 5.63 1.61 -6.18
CA MET A 100 6.79 2.07 -6.94
C MET A 100 7.59 3.14 -6.17
N LEU A 101 6.92 4.13 -5.59
CA LEU A 101 7.57 5.18 -4.78
C LEU A 101 8.25 4.59 -3.53
N ALA A 102 7.60 3.63 -2.87
CA ALA A 102 8.18 2.92 -1.73
C ALA A 102 9.44 2.14 -2.14
N ALA A 103 9.40 1.41 -3.26
CA ALA A 103 10.56 0.68 -3.79
C ALA A 103 11.71 1.62 -4.19
N ALA A 104 11.40 2.79 -4.75
CA ALA A 104 12.38 3.80 -5.08
C ALA A 104 12.96 4.52 -3.84
N ARG A 105 12.47 4.22 -2.62
CA ARG A 105 12.79 4.90 -1.36
C ARG A 105 12.60 6.42 -1.42
N THR A 106 11.74 6.89 -2.33
CA THR A 106 11.46 8.32 -2.51
C THR A 106 10.39 8.82 -1.55
N VAL A 107 9.80 7.92 -0.75
CA VAL A 107 8.82 8.25 0.27
C VAL A 107 9.48 9.06 1.39
N SER A 108 9.10 10.32 1.47
CA SER A 108 9.79 11.34 2.27
C SER A 108 9.33 11.38 3.74
N SER A 109 8.35 10.56 4.13
CA SER A 109 7.80 10.53 5.50
C SER A 109 7.24 9.16 5.89
N ASN A 110 7.22 8.87 7.20
CA ASN A 110 6.62 7.65 7.74
C ASN A 110 5.12 7.52 7.41
N ALA A 111 4.40 8.64 7.31
CA ALA A 111 2.97 8.64 6.98
C ALA A 111 2.73 8.20 5.52
N ALA A 112 3.53 8.72 4.58
CA ALA A 112 3.47 8.30 3.19
C ALA A 112 3.94 6.84 3.01
N LEU A 113 4.84 6.36 3.88
CA LEU A 113 5.25 4.95 3.89
C LEU A 113 4.12 4.05 4.38
N GLU A 114 3.45 4.40 5.48
CA GLU A 114 2.26 3.67 5.95
C GLU A 114 1.15 3.65 4.90
N GLN A 115 0.93 4.77 4.21
CA GLN A 115 -0.04 4.90 3.13
C GLN A 115 0.31 3.94 1.97
N ALA A 116 1.58 3.90 1.55
CA ALA A 116 2.04 3.00 0.50
C ALA A 116 1.92 1.53 0.89
N LEU A 117 2.28 1.20 2.13
CA LEU A 117 2.14 -0.14 2.68
C LEU A 117 0.67 -0.59 2.74
N ARG A 118 -0.26 0.28 3.15
CA ARG A 118 -1.71 0.00 3.11
C ARG A 118 -2.26 -0.15 1.70
N ALA A 119 -1.57 0.41 0.71
CA ALA A 119 -1.98 0.35 -0.68
C ALA A 119 -1.73 -0.99 -1.34
N MET A 120 -0.84 -1.81 -0.79
CA MET A 120 -0.62 -3.17 -1.24
C MET A 120 -1.72 -4.07 -0.68
N PRO A 121 -2.66 -4.60 -1.49
CA PRO A 121 -3.79 -5.41 -0.99
C PRO A 121 -3.36 -6.68 -0.23
N TRP A 122 -2.15 -7.16 -0.50
CA TRP A 122 -1.49 -8.30 0.15
C TRP A 122 -0.62 -7.91 1.35
N PHE A 123 -0.35 -6.62 1.56
CA PHE A 123 0.38 -6.14 2.73
C PHE A 123 -0.61 -5.60 3.76
N LEU A 124 -0.89 -6.42 4.77
CA LEU A 124 -1.57 -5.95 5.96
C LEU A 124 -0.49 -5.42 6.90
N PRO A 125 -0.50 -4.16 7.38
CA PRO A 125 0.39 -3.77 8.45
C PRO A 125 0.14 -4.62 9.70
N ALA A 126 1.20 -4.92 10.47
CA ALA A 126 1.02 -5.53 11.78
C ALA A 126 0.39 -4.51 12.75
N ARG A 127 -0.62 -4.92 13.52
CA ARG A 127 -1.33 -4.02 14.44
C ARG A 127 -0.63 -3.88 15.80
N SER A 128 0.39 -4.70 16.03
CA SER A 128 1.23 -4.64 17.21
C SER A 128 2.65 -5.10 16.88
N LYS A 129 3.60 -4.77 17.76
CA LYS A 129 4.97 -5.28 17.66
C LYS A 129 5.00 -6.81 17.72
N GLN A 130 4.15 -7.42 18.55
CA GLN A 130 4.03 -8.88 18.63
C GLN A 130 3.59 -9.47 17.30
N GLU A 131 2.55 -8.89 16.68
CA GLU A 131 2.06 -9.36 15.38
C GLU A 131 3.11 -9.22 14.27
N ALA A 132 3.97 -8.20 14.33
CA ALA A 132 5.10 -8.07 13.41
C ALA A 132 6.14 -9.19 13.62
N VAL A 133 6.48 -9.50 14.88
CA VAL A 133 7.41 -10.59 15.22
C VAL A 133 6.85 -11.94 14.81
N ASP A 134 5.58 -12.23 15.10
CA ASP A 134 4.93 -13.49 14.73
C ASP A 134 4.98 -13.72 13.22
N ARG A 135 4.70 -12.68 12.43
CA ARG A 135 4.75 -12.77 10.97
C ARG A 135 6.17 -12.97 10.45
N LEU A 136 7.19 -12.38 11.07
CA LEU A 136 8.59 -12.63 10.72
C LEU A 136 9.02 -14.06 11.09
N CYS A 137 8.55 -14.59 12.23
CA CYS A 137 8.76 -15.98 12.62
C CYS A 137 8.13 -16.94 11.62
N ASP A 138 6.85 -16.71 11.27
CA ASP A 138 6.13 -17.51 10.27
C ASP A 138 6.84 -17.46 8.91
N LEU A 139 7.27 -16.27 8.48
CA LEU A 139 7.96 -16.05 7.21
C LEU A 139 9.30 -16.81 7.16
N SER A 140 10.07 -16.78 8.25
CA SER A 140 11.35 -17.49 8.37
C SER A 140 11.19 -18.98 8.68
N GLY A 141 10.02 -19.43 9.12
CA GLY A 141 9.75 -20.80 9.52
C GLY A 141 10.38 -21.20 10.84
N VAL A 142 10.57 -20.23 11.75
CA VAL A 142 11.04 -20.47 13.13
C VAL A 142 9.88 -20.37 14.10
N ASP A 143 10.05 -20.94 15.29
CA ASP A 143 9.04 -20.87 16.34
C ASP A 143 8.72 -19.43 16.72
N ARG A 144 7.43 -19.16 16.94
CA ARG A 144 6.96 -17.85 17.42
C ARG A 144 7.51 -17.57 18.81
N TYR A 145 7.80 -16.30 19.05
CA TYR A 145 8.35 -15.83 20.32
C TYR A 145 7.44 -14.77 20.94
N GLU A 146 7.01 -15.01 22.17
CA GLU A 146 6.23 -14.04 22.93
C GLU A 146 7.15 -12.96 23.51
N LEU A 147 6.91 -11.70 23.13
CA LEU A 147 7.67 -10.56 23.63
C LEU A 147 7.35 -10.34 25.12
N GLY A 148 8.38 -10.27 25.96
CA GLY A 148 8.22 -9.97 27.38
C GLY A 148 7.72 -8.54 27.67
N PRO A 149 7.37 -8.24 28.94
CA PRO A 149 6.87 -6.93 29.36
C PRO A 149 7.79 -5.78 28.91
N GLY A 150 7.20 -4.75 28.29
CA GLY A 150 7.94 -3.63 27.71
C GLY A 150 8.39 -3.83 26.26
N GLY A 151 8.05 -4.95 25.62
CA GLY A 151 8.23 -5.14 24.18
C GLY A 151 9.68 -4.97 23.74
N LYS A 152 10.64 -5.53 24.48
CA LYS A 152 12.07 -5.49 24.11
C LYS A 152 12.25 -6.05 22.70
N GLU A 153 13.15 -5.46 21.93
CA GLU A 153 13.37 -5.83 20.53
C GLU A 153 13.80 -7.29 20.41
N TYR A 154 13.09 -8.05 19.56
CA TYR A 154 13.46 -9.41 19.23
C TYR A 154 14.31 -9.42 17.97
N ILE A 155 15.62 -9.25 18.15
CA ILE A 155 16.59 -9.19 17.05
C ILE A 155 16.71 -10.53 16.30
N SER A 156 16.39 -11.66 16.94
CA SER A 156 16.63 -13.01 16.43
C SER A 156 15.82 -13.35 15.17
N THR A 157 14.73 -12.64 14.89
CA THR A 157 13.98 -12.79 13.62
C THR A 157 14.80 -12.36 12.41
N PHE A 158 15.67 -11.36 12.52
CA PHE A 158 16.45 -10.87 11.38
C PHE A 158 17.41 -11.91 10.78
N PRO A 159 18.30 -12.54 11.56
CA PRO A 159 19.14 -13.60 11.01
C PRO A 159 18.32 -14.81 10.53
N ALA A 160 17.15 -15.10 11.12
CA ALA A 160 16.28 -16.19 10.65
C ALA A 160 15.66 -15.89 9.27
N VAL A 161 15.17 -14.67 9.06
CA VAL A 161 14.67 -14.21 7.75
C VAL A 161 15.79 -14.21 6.73
N ALA A 162 16.95 -13.62 7.07
CA ALA A 162 18.10 -13.60 6.18
C ALA A 162 18.60 -15.02 5.85
N ALA A 163 18.65 -15.96 6.80
CA ALA A 163 19.07 -17.33 6.53
C ALA A 163 18.18 -18.03 5.48
N ARG A 164 16.88 -17.68 5.46
CA ARG A 164 15.92 -18.26 4.52
C ARG A 164 15.91 -17.58 3.16
N PHE A 165 15.94 -16.24 3.11
CA PHE A 165 15.70 -15.48 1.89
C PHE A 165 16.95 -14.81 1.33
N ALA A 166 17.97 -14.55 2.16
CA ALA A 166 19.18 -13.83 1.80
C ALA A 166 20.43 -14.47 2.44
N PRO A 167 20.70 -15.77 2.19
CA PRO A 167 21.73 -16.53 2.92
C PRO A 167 23.14 -15.95 2.74
N HIS A 168 23.40 -15.20 1.67
CA HIS A 168 24.67 -14.52 1.43
C HIS A 168 24.94 -13.39 2.46
N LEU A 169 23.90 -12.89 3.15
CA LEU A 169 24.07 -11.97 4.26
C LEU A 169 24.60 -12.70 5.52
N MET A 170 24.63 -14.02 5.57
CA MET A 170 25.15 -14.76 6.74
C MET A 170 26.67 -14.60 6.92
N GLY A 171 27.17 -14.92 8.11
CA GLY A 171 28.62 -15.03 8.39
C GLY A 171 29.29 -13.75 8.92
N THR A 172 28.66 -12.58 8.82
CA THR A 172 29.15 -11.35 9.45
C THR A 172 28.35 -11.03 10.71
N ARG A 173 29.05 -10.76 11.83
CA ARG A 173 28.40 -10.33 13.07
C ARG A 173 27.83 -8.92 12.86
N ARG A 174 26.51 -8.78 13.00
CA ARG A 174 25.79 -7.51 12.85
C ARG A 174 25.05 -7.14 14.13
N THR A 175 24.98 -5.85 14.41
CA THR A 175 24.05 -5.26 15.39
C THR A 175 22.62 -5.30 14.85
N LYS A 176 21.62 -5.00 15.69
CA LYS A 176 20.21 -4.94 15.25
C LYS A 176 19.98 -3.96 14.10
N HIS A 177 20.65 -2.81 14.14
CA HIS A 177 20.48 -1.76 13.13
C HIS A 177 21.10 -2.19 11.81
N GLN A 178 22.29 -2.78 11.85
CA GLN A 178 22.95 -3.35 10.67
C GLN A 178 22.19 -4.53 10.06
N TRP A 179 21.52 -5.33 10.89
CA TRP A 179 20.62 -6.37 10.40
C TRP A 179 19.40 -5.79 9.68
N ALA A 180 18.73 -4.82 10.30
CA ALA A 180 17.57 -4.17 9.71
C ALA A 180 17.92 -3.44 8.40
N GLU A 181 19.05 -2.72 8.37
CA GLU A 181 19.57 -2.03 7.19
C GLU A 181 19.90 -3.02 6.07
N ALA A 182 20.69 -4.06 6.34
CA ALA A 182 21.06 -5.04 5.32
C ALA A 182 19.84 -5.79 4.74
N LEU A 183 18.85 -6.10 5.56
CA LEU A 183 17.60 -6.72 5.11
C LEU A 183 16.74 -5.74 4.29
N ALA A 184 16.72 -4.46 4.65
CA ALA A 184 16.01 -3.43 3.90
C ALA A 184 16.71 -3.09 2.56
N ASP A 185 18.03 -3.28 2.48
CA ASP A 185 18.81 -3.16 1.24
C ASP A 185 18.63 -4.35 0.30
N GLU A 186 18.33 -5.52 0.84
CA GLU A 186 18.10 -6.73 0.06
C GLU A 186 16.71 -6.79 -0.61
N PHE A 187 15.66 -6.29 0.07
CA PHE A 187 14.26 -6.37 -0.36
C PHE A 187 13.64 -4.99 -0.62
#